data_AF-A0AAW9B9Y3-F1
#
_entry.id   AF-A0AAW9B9Y3-F1
#
_cell.length_a   1.000
_cell.length_b   1.000
_cell.length_c   1.000
_cell.angle_alpha   90.00
_cell.angle_beta   90.00
_cell.angle_gamma   90.00
#
_symmetry.space_group_name_H-M   'P 1'
#
loop_
_entity.id
_entity.type
_entity.pdbx_description
1 polymer ?
#
loop_
_entity_poly.entity_id
_entity_poly.type
_entity_poly.pdbx_seq_one_letter_code
_entity_poly.pdbx_strand_id
1 'polypeptide(L)'
;MDQLLNWLWNGQESYGYIVLLSIVSAIAIALIYFRFQNALKQLITDSPYPVLVLDASHGQILLSNQAAMQLLGIRSLGTGFLYPALFELHKLSS
;
A
#
# COMPACT_ATOMS: atom_id res chain seq x y z
N MET A 1 20.98 13.80 15.97
CA MET A 1 20.13 12.67 16.43
C MET A 1 20.13 12.57 17.96
N ASP A 2 21.23 12.95 18.58
CA ASP A 2 21.55 12.71 20.00
C ASP A 2 20.77 13.63 20.95
N GLN A 3 20.44 14.84 20.49
CA GLN A 3 19.67 15.83 21.25
C GLN A 3 18.21 15.40 21.48
N LEU A 4 17.60 14.74 20.50
CA LEU A 4 16.23 14.25 20.56
C LEU A 4 16.14 13.02 21.48
N LEU A 5 17.15 12.14 21.41
CA LEU A 5 17.30 10.97 22.29
C LEU A 5 17.55 11.38 23.74
N ASN A 6 18.44 12.35 23.98
CA ASN A 6 18.72 12.84 25.34
C ASN A 6 17.54 13.57 25.96
N TRP A 7 16.75 14.30 25.17
CA TRP A 7 15.50 14.92 25.64
C TRP A 7 14.46 13.87 26.04
N LEU A 8 14.35 12.78 25.26
CA LEU A 8 13.46 11.65 25.57
C LEU A 8 13.85 10.92 26.86
N TRP A 9 15.16 10.80 27.12
CA TRP A 9 15.70 10.11 28.29
C TRP A 9 15.57 10.94 29.58
N ASN A 10 15.84 12.25 29.52
CA ASN A 10 15.79 13.13 30.69
C ASN A 10 14.36 13.49 31.16
N GLY A 11 13.33 13.22 30.36
CA GLY A 11 11.92 13.47 30.70
C GLY A 11 11.22 12.35 31.50
N GLN A 12 11.90 11.24 31.78
CA GLN A 12 11.29 10.02 32.33
C GLN A 12 10.69 10.14 33.74
N GLU A 13 11.08 11.12 34.56
CA GLU A 13 10.60 11.21 35.95
C GLU A 13 9.13 11.66 36.08
N SER A 14 8.54 12.25 35.04
CA SER A 14 7.12 12.69 35.05
C SER A 14 6.33 12.38 33.77
N TYR A 15 7.01 12.25 32.62
CA TYR A 15 6.35 12.11 31.30
C TYR A 15 6.42 10.71 30.68
N GLY A 16 6.96 9.71 31.39
CA GLY A 16 7.11 8.34 30.87
C GLY A 16 5.79 7.72 30.40
N TYR A 17 4.69 7.99 31.10
CA TYR A 17 3.34 7.57 30.69
C TYR A 17 2.92 8.18 29.34
N ILE A 18 3.23 9.45 29.09
CA ILE A 18 2.85 10.14 27.85
C ILE A 18 3.60 9.55 26.65
N VAL A 19 4.91 9.28 26.82
CA VAL A 19 5.71 8.63 25.79
C VAL A 19 5.15 7.23 25.47
N LEU A 20 4.85 6.45 26.50
CA LEU A 20 4.27 5.11 26.32
C LEU A 20 2.91 5.17 25.61
N LEU A 21 2.04 6.12 26.00
CA LEU A 21 0.74 6.32 25.35
C LEU A 21 0.90 6.72 23.88
N SER A 22 1.88 7.57 23.56
CA SER A 22 2.17 7.97 22.17
C SER A 22 2.63 6.79 21.32
N ILE A 23 3.47 5.92 21.87
CA ILE A 23 3.95 4.71 21.19
C ILE A 23 2.79 3.74 20.97
N VAL A 24 1.98 3.49 22.00
CA VAL A 24 0.81 2.62 21.90
C VAL A 24 -0.18 3.17 20.87
N SER A 25 -0.40 4.48 20.84
CA SER A 25 -1.26 5.13 19.84
C SER A 25 -0.71 4.95 18.42
N ALA A 26 0.58 5.19 18.21
CA ALA A 26 1.21 5.00 16.90
C ALA A 26 1.10 3.54 16.42
N ILE A 27 1.33 2.57 17.32
CA ILE A 27 1.17 1.14 17.02
C ILE A 27 -0.30 0.82 16.68
N ALA A 28 -1.26 1.34 17.44
CA ALA A 28 -2.67 1.13 17.19
C ALA A 28 -3.07 1.66 15.80
N ILE A 29 -2.63 2.87 15.44
CA ILE A 29 -2.87 3.46 14.11
C ILE A 29 -2.25 2.57 13.02
N ALA A 30 -1.01 2.12 13.20
CA ALA A 30 -0.33 1.24 12.25
C ALA A 30 -1.08 -0.09 12.06
N LEU A 31 -1.57 -0.69 13.14
CA LEU A 31 -2.36 -1.93 13.09
C LEU A 31 -3.70 -1.73 12.37
N ILE A 32 -4.39 -0.63 12.64
CA ILE A 32 -5.65 -0.29 11.95
C ILE A 32 -5.39 -0.09 10.45
N TYR A 33 -4.34 0.66 10.11
CA TYR A 33 -3.96 0.89 8.72
C TYR A 33 -3.64 -0.43 8.00
N PHE A 34 -2.84 -1.29 8.62
CA PHE A 34 -2.47 -2.58 8.05
C PHE A 34 -3.69 -3.50 7.86
N ARG A 35 -4.60 -3.53 8.85
CA ARG A 35 -5.85 -4.29 8.76
C ARG A 35 -6.72 -3.78 7.60
N PHE A 36 -6.84 -2.47 7.44
CA PHE A 36 -7.64 -1.88 6.37
C PHE A 36 -7.04 -2.18 4.98
N GLN A 37 -5.73 -2.06 4.84
CA GLN A 37 -5.02 -2.40 3.60
C GLN A 37 -5.21 -3.87 3.22
N ASN A 38 -5.13 -4.78 4.19
CA ASN A 38 -5.38 -6.20 3.93
C ASN A 38 -6.83 -6.49 3.56
N ALA A 39 -7.79 -5.87 4.24
CA ALA A 39 -9.21 -6.03 3.94
C ALA A 39 -9.55 -5.53 2.51
N LEU A 40 -8.99 -4.39 2.11
CA LEU A 40 -9.18 -3.85 0.76
C LEU A 40 -8.58 -4.79 -0.29
N LYS A 41 -7.37 -5.30 -0.03
CA LYS A 41 -6.72 -6.27 -0.91
C LYS A 41 -7.57 -7.54 -1.08
N GLN A 42 -8.09 -8.08 0.03
CA GLN A 42 -8.99 -9.25 0.02
C GLN A 42 -10.27 -8.99 -0.76
N LEU A 43 -10.91 -7.84 -0.56
CA LEU A 43 -12.13 -7.49 -1.28
C LEU A 43 -11.93 -7.49 -2.80
N ILE A 44 -10.76 -7.03 -3.26
CA ILE A 44 -10.42 -7.03 -4.68
C ILE A 44 -10.09 -8.45 -5.15
N THR A 45 -9.24 -9.19 -4.44
CA THR A 45 -8.81 -10.53 -4.86
C THR A 45 -9.95 -11.53 -4.88
N ASP A 46 -10.87 -11.43 -3.93
CA ASP A 46 -11.96 -12.39 -3.73
C ASP A 46 -13.23 -12.01 -4.50
N SER A 47 -13.21 -10.84 -5.16
CA SER A 47 -14.32 -10.39 -6.01
C SER A 47 -14.56 -11.39 -7.16
N PRO A 48 -15.81 -11.81 -7.40
CA PRO A 48 -16.17 -12.64 -8.55
C PRO A 48 -16.15 -11.87 -9.87
N TYR A 49 -16.16 -10.53 -9.81
CA TYR A 49 -16.09 -9.67 -10.98
C TYR A 49 -14.64 -9.29 -11.30
N PRO A 50 -14.28 -9.07 -12.58
CA PRO A 50 -12.99 -8.49 -12.94
C PRO A 50 -12.79 -7.11 -12.28
N VAL A 51 -11.79 -6.97 -11.42
CA VAL A 51 -11.47 -5.72 -10.73
C VAL A 51 -9.98 -5.42 -10.87
N LEU A 52 -9.69 -4.16 -11.21
CA LEU A 52 -8.35 -3.59 -11.26
C LEU A 52 -8.35 -2.23 -10.55
N VAL A 53 -7.22 -1.89 -9.95
CA VAL A 53 -6.97 -0.59 -9.31
C VAL A 53 -5.80 0.07 -10.03
N LEU A 54 -6.00 1.31 -10.45
CA LEU A 54 -5.01 2.12 -11.17
C LEU A 54 -4.62 3.33 -10.32
N ASP A 55 -3.35 3.71 -10.40
CA ASP A 55 -2.94 5.06 -10.06
C ASP A 55 -3.37 6.01 -11.17
N ALA A 56 -4.26 6.94 -10.86
CA ALA A 56 -4.77 7.93 -11.81
C ALA A 56 -3.68 8.88 -12.34
N SER A 57 -2.60 9.09 -11.58
CA SER A 57 -1.55 10.04 -11.93
C SER A 57 -0.57 9.46 -12.94
N HIS A 58 -0.18 8.19 -12.75
CA HIS A 58 0.85 7.53 -13.55
C HIS A 58 0.30 6.44 -14.48
N GLY A 59 -1.00 6.13 -14.40
CA GLY A 59 -1.63 5.06 -15.18
C GLY A 59 -1.14 3.65 -14.79
N GLN A 60 -0.47 3.51 -13.65
CA GLN A 60 0.09 2.23 -13.21
C GLN A 60 -0.99 1.38 -12.56
N ILE A 61 -1.07 0.10 -12.93
CA ILE A 61 -1.90 -0.87 -12.21
C ILE A 61 -1.27 -1.14 -10.85
N LEU A 62 -1.99 -0.79 -9.78
CA LEU A 62 -1.62 -1.01 -8.39
C LEU A 62 -2.08 -2.39 -7.90
N LEU A 63 -3.24 -2.85 -8.36
CA LEU A 63 -3.78 -4.16 -8.03
C LEU A 63 -4.65 -4.69 -9.16
N SER A 64 -4.67 -6.01 -9.35
CA SER A 64 -5.61 -6.68 -10.25
C SER A 64 -5.96 -8.04 -9.68
N ASN A 65 -7.22 -8.43 -9.74
CA ASN A 65 -7.64 -9.77 -9.39
C ASN A 65 -7.43 -10.75 -10.54
N GLN A 66 -7.54 -12.05 -10.26
CA GLN A 66 -7.28 -13.10 -11.24
C GLN A 66 -8.23 -13.02 -12.43
N ALA A 67 -9.52 -12.71 -12.20
CA ALA A 67 -10.51 -12.57 -13.26
C ALA A 67 -10.14 -11.46 -14.25
N ALA A 68 -9.73 -10.28 -13.76
CA ALA A 68 -9.25 -9.18 -14.60
C ALA A 68 -7.95 -9.54 -15.31
N MET A 69 -7.02 -10.23 -14.65
CA MET A 69 -5.77 -10.67 -15.28
C MET A 69 -6.01 -11.60 -16.46
N GLN A 70 -6.95 -12.54 -16.33
CA GLN A 70 -7.31 -13.46 -17.41
C GLN A 70 -8.04 -12.75 -18.55
N LEU A 71 -9.01 -11.89 -18.23
CA LEU A 71 -9.82 -11.18 -19.23
C LEU A 71 -8.99 -10.18 -20.06
N LEU A 72 -8.10 -9.43 -19.39
CA LEU A 72 -7.35 -8.34 -19.99
C LEU A 72 -5.91 -8.73 -20.37
N GLY A 73 -5.53 -9.98 -20.12
CA GLY A 73 -4.16 -10.49 -20.36
C GLY A 73 -3.09 -9.86 -19.47
N ILE A 74 -3.46 -9.25 -18.33
CA ILE A 74 -2.51 -8.62 -17.41
C ILE A 74 -1.60 -9.69 -16.80
N ARG A 75 -0.29 -9.42 -16.75
CA ARG A 75 0.71 -10.29 -16.13
C ARG A 75 1.30 -9.63 -14.89
N SER A 76 1.45 -10.37 -13.79
CA SER A 76 2.24 -9.89 -12.64
C SER A 76 3.72 -10.11 -12.92
N LEU A 77 4.55 -9.09 -12.65
CA LEU A 77 6.00 -9.16 -12.76
C LEU A 77 6.62 -8.55 -11.49
N GLY A 78 7.13 -9.40 -10.62
CA GLY A 78 7.69 -8.96 -9.34
C GLY A 78 6.65 -8.21 -8.50
N THR A 79 6.89 -6.92 -8.27
CA THR A 79 6.00 -6.04 -7.49
C THR A 79 5.00 -5.26 -8.36
N GLY A 80 5.02 -5.44 -9.68
CA GLY A 80 4.19 -4.67 -10.62
C GLY A 80 3.31 -5.54 -11.53
N PHE A 81 2.58 -4.85 -12.41
CA PHE A 81 1.67 -5.44 -13.38
C PHE A 81 1.98 -4.90 -14.79
N LEU A 82 1.97 -5.79 -15.78
CA LEU A 82 2.08 -5.43 -17.19
C LEU A 82 0.73 -5.59 -17.88
N TYR A 83 0.31 -4.55 -18.58
CA TYR A 83 -0.87 -4.58 -19.43
C TYR A 83 -0.45 -4.68 -20.91
N PRO A 84 -0.79 -5.75 -21.65
CA PRO A 84 -0.27 -5.99 -23.00
C PRO A 84 -0.60 -4.91 -24.03
N ALA A 85 -1.77 -4.27 -23.94
CA ALA A 85 -2.19 -3.27 -24.95
C ALA A 85 -1.38 -1.96 -24.87
N LEU A 86 -0.63 -1.74 -23.78
CA LEU A 86 0.21 -0.56 -23.60
C LEU A 86 1.44 -0.58 -24.55
N PHE A 87 1.89 -1.76 -24.97
CA PHE A 87 3.02 -1.90 -25.90
C PHE A 87 2.66 -1.54 -27.35
N GLU A 88 1.41 -1.75 -27.76
CA GLU A 88 0.92 -1.42 -29.11
C GLU A 88 0.85 0.11 -29.32
N LEU A 89 0.42 0.86 -28.29
CA LEU A 89 0.35 2.32 -28.32
C LEU A 89 1.71 3.00 -28.48
N HIS A 90 2.75 2.49 -27.80
CA HIS A 90 4.08 3.07 -27.92
C HIS A 90 4.66 2.87 -29.33
N LYS A 91 4.38 1.72 -29.95
CA LYS A 91 4.84 1.36 -31.30
C LYS A 91 4.14 2.16 -32.41
N LEU A 92 2.94 2.68 -32.16
CA LEU A 92 2.20 3.55 -33.07
C LEU A 92 2.59 5.05 -32.91
N SER A 93 3.37 5.38 -31.88
CA SER A 93 3.82 6.76 -31.58
C SER A 93 5.26 7.08 -31.99
N SER A 94 5.99 6.09 -32.54
CA SER A 94 7.37 6.22 -33.06
C SER A 94 7.39 6.08 -34.58
#